data_AF-A0A2G6LR98-F1
#
_entry.id   AF-A0A2G6LR98-F1
#
_cell.length_a   1.000
_cell.length_b   1.000
_cell.length_c   1.000
_cell.angle_alpha   90.00
_cell.angle_beta   90.00
_cell.angle_gamma   90.00
#
_symmetry.space_group_name_H-M   'P 1'
#
loop_
_entity.id
_entity.type
_entity.pdbx_description
1 polymer ?
#
loop_
_entity_poly.entity_id
_entity_poly.type
_entity_poly.pdbx_seq_one_letter_code
_entity_poly.pdbx_strand_id
1 'polypeptide(L)'
;MKYLMQVLITTLLISCMAKKQPVLNSDGLLSPQQRYLNTNPDKSYDIVEAIVKKIDSTKNTYILYLQKDEFNFIVCELKECRNSRFKSKIEIGKKYFFKLNKEIMNGDTTEEFVISETVDGKLVWTSDMKNTFFYASCGNMCGLYISPILEEPQFK
;
A
#
# COMPACT_ATOMS: atom_id res chain seq x y z
N MET A 1 60.80 -5.82 31.02
CA MET A 1 59.62 -4.94 30.88
C MET A 1 58.76 -5.45 29.74
N LYS A 2 57.47 -5.70 30.04
CA LYS A 2 56.29 -5.71 29.15
C LYS A 2 56.27 -6.72 27.97
N TYR A 3 55.51 -7.82 28.10
CA TYR A 3 54.09 -7.99 27.66
C TYR A 3 53.99 -7.98 26.12
N LEU A 4 53.36 -8.90 25.41
CA LEU A 4 52.58 -10.10 25.70
C LEU A 4 52.40 -10.82 24.33
N MET A 5 52.28 -12.15 24.33
CA MET A 5 51.82 -12.97 23.20
C MET A 5 50.52 -12.41 22.59
N GLN A 6 50.33 -12.57 21.27
CA GLN A 6 49.26 -13.44 20.77
C GLN A 6 49.33 -13.70 19.26
N VAL A 7 49.11 -14.97 18.98
CA VAL A 7 49.04 -15.67 17.69
C VAL A 7 47.87 -15.14 16.87
N LEU A 8 48.09 -14.75 15.60
CA LEU A 8 47.00 -14.52 14.66
C LEU A 8 46.76 -15.80 13.83
N ILE A 9 45.60 -16.38 14.08
CA ILE A 9 45.04 -17.53 13.36
C ILE A 9 44.43 -17.03 12.05
N THR A 10 44.85 -17.64 10.95
CA THR A 10 44.23 -17.60 9.63
C THR A 10 42.88 -18.30 9.63
N THR A 11 41.82 -17.64 9.15
CA THR A 11 40.65 -18.34 8.60
C THR A 11 39.92 -17.50 7.53
N LEU A 12 39.80 -18.13 6.36
CA LEU A 12 38.92 -17.78 5.24
C LEU A 12 37.49 -17.46 5.70
N LEU A 13 36.91 -16.37 5.17
CA LEU A 13 35.46 -16.18 5.11
C LEU A 13 34.98 -16.50 3.69
N ILE A 14 34.50 -17.73 3.49
CA ILE A 14 33.49 -18.07 2.49
C ILE A 14 32.29 -18.58 3.28
N SER A 15 31.16 -17.85 3.20
CA SER A 15 29.83 -18.38 3.50
C SER A 15 28.84 -17.43 2.83
N CYS A 16 28.42 -17.78 1.61
CA CYS A 16 27.21 -18.54 1.29
C CYS A 16 25.96 -17.65 1.26
N MET A 17 25.50 -17.47 0.02
CA MET A 17 24.13 -17.08 -0.31
C MET A 17 23.14 -17.94 0.47
N ALA A 18 22.30 -17.30 1.29
CA ALA A 18 21.09 -17.90 1.79
C ALA A 18 19.90 -17.11 1.25
N LYS A 19 19.36 -17.52 0.11
CA LYS A 19 17.98 -17.20 -0.27
C LYS A 19 17.09 -17.86 0.78
N LYS A 20 16.55 -17.08 1.71
CA LYS A 20 15.52 -17.56 2.62
C LYS A 20 14.28 -17.92 1.81
N GLN A 21 13.86 -19.19 1.91
CA GLN A 21 12.58 -19.66 1.39
C GLN A 21 11.43 -19.09 2.24
N PRO A 22 10.26 -18.81 1.65
CA PRO A 22 9.10 -18.33 2.39
C PRO A 22 8.55 -19.42 3.32
N VAL A 23 8.17 -19.02 4.53
CA VAL A 23 7.57 -19.89 5.55
C VAL A 23 6.11 -20.16 5.17
N LEU A 24 5.82 -21.43 4.85
CA LEU A 24 4.47 -21.95 4.61
C LEU A 24 3.75 -22.18 5.96
N ASN A 25 2.46 -21.81 6.04
CA ASN A 25 1.58 -22.26 7.11
C ASN A 25 1.28 -23.76 6.96
N SER A 26 0.85 -24.41 8.05
CA SER A 26 0.60 -25.87 8.18
C SER A 26 -0.32 -26.49 7.12
N ASP A 27 -1.09 -25.67 6.42
CA ASP A 27 -2.10 -26.12 5.44
C ASP A 27 -1.66 -25.90 3.99
N GLY A 28 -0.41 -25.48 3.74
CA GLY A 28 0.13 -25.27 2.39
C GLY A 28 -0.50 -24.10 1.61
N LEU A 29 -1.45 -23.36 2.21
CA LEU A 29 -2.04 -22.16 1.64
C LEU A 29 -1.30 -20.90 2.09
N LEU A 30 -0.87 -20.09 1.12
CA LEU A 30 -0.41 -18.72 1.36
C LEU A 30 -1.54 -17.92 2.04
N SER A 31 -1.19 -17.19 3.10
CA SER A 31 -2.14 -16.25 3.71
C SER A 31 -2.63 -15.25 2.66
N PRO A 32 -3.83 -14.67 2.80
CA PRO A 32 -4.32 -13.63 1.89
C PRO A 32 -3.30 -12.51 1.69
N GLN A 33 -2.51 -12.16 2.71
CA GLN A 33 -1.43 -11.16 2.64
C GLN A 33 -0.22 -11.66 1.84
N GLN A 34 0.15 -12.94 1.98
CA GLN A 34 1.26 -13.54 1.22
C GLN A 34 0.93 -13.73 -0.27
N ARG A 35 -0.35 -13.81 -0.65
CA ARG A 35 -0.76 -13.78 -2.08
C ARG A 35 -0.53 -12.42 -2.75
N TYR A 36 -0.53 -11.32 -1.98
CA TYR A 36 -0.32 -9.97 -2.52
C TYR A 36 1.14 -9.48 -2.47
N LEU A 37 1.99 -10.11 -1.66
CA LEU A 37 3.45 -9.89 -1.67
C LEU A 37 4.13 -10.41 -2.95
N ASN A 38 3.39 -11.03 -3.87
CA ASN A 38 3.85 -11.36 -5.22
C ASN A 38 3.45 -10.28 -6.25
N THR A 39 3.32 -9.02 -5.80
CA THR A 39 3.24 -7.86 -6.69
C THR A 39 4.65 -7.34 -6.94
N ASN A 40 4.94 -7.06 -8.21
CA ASN A 40 6.25 -6.62 -8.68
C ASN A 40 6.78 -5.49 -7.77
N PRO A 41 7.92 -5.67 -7.07
CA PRO A 41 8.45 -4.69 -6.10
C PRO A 41 8.74 -3.30 -6.72
N ASP A 42 8.68 -3.19 -8.04
CA ASP A 42 8.93 -1.99 -8.83
C ASP A 42 7.72 -1.03 -8.97
N LYS A 43 6.51 -1.40 -8.49
CA LYS A 43 5.31 -0.54 -8.63
C LYS A 43 4.79 -0.06 -7.27
N SER A 44 4.95 1.25 -7.02
CA SER A 44 4.44 1.96 -5.83
C SER A 44 2.92 2.20 -5.82
N TYR A 45 2.20 1.70 -6.82
CA TYR A 45 0.76 1.90 -6.97
C TYR A 45 0.06 0.71 -7.63
N ASP A 46 -1.22 0.54 -7.33
CA ASP A 46 -2.15 -0.34 -8.03
C ASP A 46 -3.13 0.49 -8.88
N ILE A 47 -3.50 -0.02 -10.06
CA ILE A 47 -4.62 0.54 -10.84
C ILE A 47 -5.83 -0.37 -10.62
N VAL A 48 -6.88 0.18 -10.03
CA VAL A 48 -8.09 -0.57 -9.68
C VAL A 48 -9.31 0.06 -10.32
N GLU A 49 -10.04 -0.71 -11.12
CA GLU A 49 -11.38 -0.34 -11.57
C GLU A 49 -12.40 -0.78 -10.50
N ALA A 50 -13.03 0.17 -9.80
CA ALA A 50 -13.92 -0.13 -8.67
C ALA A 50 -15.16 0.76 -8.63
N ILE A 51 -16.22 0.26 -7.98
CA ILE A 51 -17.45 1.01 -7.70
C ILE A 51 -17.32 1.72 -6.37
N VAL A 52 -17.70 3.00 -6.32
CA VAL A 52 -17.76 3.76 -5.07
C VAL A 52 -18.99 3.34 -4.28
N LYS A 53 -18.79 2.76 -3.10
CA LYS A 53 -19.89 2.28 -2.23
C LYS A 53 -20.32 3.32 -1.21
N LYS A 54 -19.34 4.06 -0.68
CA LYS A 54 -19.56 5.07 0.35
C LYS A 54 -18.47 6.12 0.29
N ILE A 55 -18.83 7.35 0.63
CA ILE A 55 -17.90 8.46 0.83
C ILE A 55 -18.18 9.02 2.21
N ASP A 56 -17.21 8.89 3.11
CA ASP A 56 -17.24 9.59 4.39
C ASP A 56 -16.42 10.87 4.30
N SER A 57 -16.81 11.87 5.09
CA SER A 57 -16.09 13.14 5.21
C SER A 57 -15.72 13.34 6.67
N THR A 58 -14.44 13.57 6.94
CA THR A 58 -13.91 13.98 8.24
C THR A 58 -13.69 15.49 8.25
N LYS A 59 -12.78 16.01 9.10
CA LYS A 59 -12.44 17.44 9.11
C LYS A 59 -11.71 17.82 7.82
N ASN A 60 -10.61 17.12 7.52
CA ASN A 60 -9.67 17.48 6.45
C ASN A 60 -9.68 16.50 5.28
N THR A 61 -10.33 15.35 5.43
CA THR A 61 -10.17 14.21 4.52
C THR A 61 -11.52 13.68 4.04
N TYR A 62 -11.55 13.20 2.80
CA TYR A 62 -12.57 12.29 2.29
C TYR A 62 -12.05 10.86 2.36
N ILE A 63 -12.89 9.94 2.84
CA ILE A 63 -12.59 8.51 2.89
C ILE A 63 -13.53 7.82 1.92
N LEU A 64 -12.97 7.21 0.88
CA LEU A 64 -13.73 6.49 -0.13
C LEU A 64 -13.66 5.00 0.17
N TYR A 65 -14.83 4.37 0.19
CA TYR A 65 -14.99 2.93 0.28
C TYR A 65 -15.36 2.42 -1.10
N LEU A 66 -14.47 1.64 -1.69
CA LEU A 66 -14.56 1.13 -3.06
C LEU A 66 -14.76 -0.39 -3.02
N GLN A 67 -15.41 -0.93 -4.04
CA GLN A 67 -15.58 -2.38 -4.19
C GLN A 67 -15.29 -2.82 -5.63
N LYS A 68 -14.55 -3.93 -5.75
CA LYS A 68 -14.37 -4.69 -6.98
C LYS A 68 -14.53 -6.17 -6.65
N ASP A 69 -15.54 -6.81 -7.24
CA ASP A 69 -15.89 -8.21 -6.97
C ASP A 69 -16.06 -8.46 -5.45
N GLU A 70 -15.31 -9.41 -4.89
CA GLU A 70 -15.28 -9.74 -3.46
C GLU A 70 -14.33 -8.88 -2.62
N PHE A 71 -13.59 -7.96 -3.25
CA PHE A 71 -12.59 -7.11 -2.61
C PHE A 71 -13.12 -5.70 -2.35
N ASN A 72 -12.75 -5.16 -1.19
CA ASN A 72 -13.01 -3.79 -0.77
C ASN A 72 -11.70 -3.02 -0.67
N PHE A 73 -11.77 -1.72 -0.96
CA PHE A 73 -10.63 -0.82 -0.88
C PHE A 73 -11.06 0.42 -0.12
N ILE A 74 -10.22 0.87 0.80
CA ILE A 74 -10.40 2.11 1.55
C ILE A 74 -9.25 3.02 1.12
N VAL A 75 -9.60 4.18 0.59
CA VAL A 75 -8.61 5.18 0.18
C VAL A 75 -9.00 6.54 0.73
N CYS A 76 -7.98 7.28 1.18
CA CYS A 76 -8.14 8.57 1.79
C CYS A 76 -7.60 9.66 0.88
N GLU A 77 -8.24 10.83 0.91
CA GLU A 77 -7.79 11.97 0.12
C GLU A 77 -8.11 13.28 0.80
N LEU A 78 -7.16 14.21 0.77
CA LEU A 78 -7.34 15.52 1.38
C LEU A 78 -8.44 16.30 0.64
N LYS A 79 -9.28 17.00 1.40
CA LYS A 79 -10.28 17.92 0.86
C LYS A 79 -9.64 19.11 0.17
N GLU A 80 -8.55 19.61 0.76
CA GLU A 80 -7.81 20.73 0.22
C GLU A 80 -6.93 20.26 -0.94
N CYS A 81 -7.28 20.75 -2.12
CA CYS A 81 -6.68 20.38 -3.37
C CYS A 81 -6.44 21.66 -4.18
N ARG A 82 -5.19 21.94 -4.57
CA ARG A 82 -4.83 23.12 -5.38
C ARG A 82 -4.72 22.80 -6.87
N ASN A 83 -5.55 21.91 -7.41
CA ASN A 83 -5.38 21.45 -8.78
C ASN A 83 -6.68 21.48 -9.59
N SER A 84 -6.72 22.34 -10.59
CA SER A 84 -7.86 22.57 -11.50
C SER A 84 -8.00 21.52 -12.62
N ARG A 85 -7.10 20.52 -12.66
CA ARG A 85 -7.09 19.50 -13.72
C ARG A 85 -8.11 18.38 -13.53
N PHE A 86 -8.65 18.22 -12.32
CA PHE A 86 -9.64 17.19 -12.00
C PHE A 86 -11.04 17.70 -12.31
N LYS A 87 -11.74 17.08 -13.27
CA LYS A 87 -12.99 17.61 -13.83
C LYS A 87 -14.22 16.77 -13.50
N SER A 88 -14.04 15.48 -13.20
CA SER A 88 -15.16 14.57 -12.93
C SER A 88 -15.33 14.40 -11.44
N LYS A 89 -16.46 14.86 -10.90
CA LYS A 89 -16.82 14.61 -9.52
C LYS A 89 -17.14 13.13 -9.34
N ILE A 90 -16.61 12.55 -8.26
CA ILE A 90 -16.86 11.17 -7.87
C ILE A 90 -18.25 11.06 -7.27
N GLU A 91 -19.00 10.07 -7.72
CA GLU A 91 -20.36 9.77 -7.28
C GLU A 91 -20.46 8.36 -6.71
N ILE A 92 -21.29 8.23 -5.67
CA ILE A 92 -21.63 6.92 -5.10
C ILE A 92 -22.39 6.09 -6.15
N GLY A 93 -22.06 4.80 -6.24
CA GLY A 93 -22.64 3.85 -7.19
C GLY A 93 -22.01 3.87 -8.58
N LYS A 94 -21.14 4.84 -8.88
CA LYS A 94 -20.41 4.90 -10.16
C LYS A 94 -19.08 4.14 -10.07
N LYS A 95 -18.61 3.71 -11.24
CA LYS A 95 -17.36 2.98 -11.41
C LYS A 95 -16.30 3.91 -11.99
N TYR A 96 -15.08 3.85 -11.45
CA TYR A 96 -13.93 4.61 -11.94
C TYR A 96 -12.65 3.77 -11.89
N PHE A 97 -11.62 4.23 -12.60
CA PHE A 97 -10.26 3.73 -12.44
C PHE A 97 -9.51 4.59 -11.42
N PHE A 98 -9.01 3.95 -10.36
CA PHE A 98 -8.27 4.57 -9.28
C PHE A 98 -6.80 4.15 -9.34
N LYS A 99 -5.88 5.11 -9.26
CA LYS A 99 -4.45 4.88 -9.10
C LYS A 99 -4.12 4.93 -7.62
N LEU A 100 -4.24 3.80 -6.93
CA LEU A 100 -4.10 3.69 -5.49
C LEU A 100 -2.62 3.53 -5.11
N ASN A 101 -2.07 4.48 -4.36
CA ASN A 101 -0.66 4.44 -3.95
C ASN A 101 -0.52 3.61 -2.67
N LYS A 102 0.39 2.63 -2.68
CA LYS A 102 0.77 1.90 -1.47
C LYS A 102 1.68 2.80 -0.65
N GLU A 103 1.45 2.88 0.66
CA GLU A 103 2.48 3.40 1.54
C GLU A 103 3.61 2.35 1.61
N ILE A 104 4.70 2.62 0.91
CA ILE A 104 5.95 1.91 1.15
C ILE A 104 6.54 2.57 2.39
N MET A 105 6.28 2.01 3.57
CA MET A 105 7.05 2.37 4.77
C MET A 105 8.49 1.90 4.56
N ASN A 106 9.31 2.72 3.91
CA ASN A 106 10.76 2.55 3.90
C ASN A 106 11.27 2.95 5.28
N GLY A 107 11.23 2.00 6.21
CA GLY A 107 11.91 2.08 7.49
C GLY A 107 12.70 0.79 7.69
N ASP A 108 14.02 0.88 7.59
CA ASP A 108 14.92 -0.05 8.26
C ASP A 108 14.54 -0.05 9.74
N THR A 109 13.68 -0.97 10.20
CA THR A 109 13.53 -1.47 11.58
C THR A 109 12.23 -2.26 11.71
N THR A 110 12.33 -3.53 12.12
CA THR A 110 11.35 -4.31 12.90
C THR A 110 9.87 -4.09 12.55
N GLU A 111 9.32 -5.02 11.76
CA GLU A 111 7.91 -5.20 11.38
C GLU A 111 6.92 -4.95 12.54
N GLU A 112 6.56 -3.69 12.78
CA GLU A 112 5.31 -3.37 13.46
C GLU A 112 4.18 -3.69 12.47
N PHE A 113 3.49 -4.78 12.73
CA PHE A 113 2.29 -5.13 11.99
C PHE A 113 1.27 -4.01 12.19
N VAL A 114 0.97 -3.24 11.15
CA VAL A 114 -0.12 -2.27 11.17
C VAL A 114 -1.43 -3.02 11.37
N ILE A 115 -2.00 -2.93 12.57
CA ILE A 115 -3.26 -3.60 12.93
C ILE A 115 -4.49 -2.73 12.66
N SER A 116 -4.31 -1.42 12.48
CA SER A 116 -5.41 -0.47 12.29
C SER A 116 -4.94 0.84 11.67
N GLU A 117 -5.85 1.51 10.97
CA GLU A 117 -5.65 2.83 10.39
C GLU A 117 -6.71 3.81 10.89
N THR A 118 -6.26 5.03 11.18
CA THR A 118 -7.13 6.12 11.63
C THR A 118 -6.93 7.36 10.76
N VAL A 119 -8.03 8.06 10.47
CA VAL A 119 -8.05 9.26 9.63
C VAL A 119 -8.77 10.37 10.37
N ASP A 120 -8.08 11.48 10.65
CA ASP A 120 -8.59 12.57 11.49
C ASP A 120 -9.19 12.05 12.83
N GLY A 121 -8.55 11.04 13.43
CA GLY A 121 -8.97 10.44 14.71
C GLY A 121 -10.14 9.44 14.60
N LYS A 122 -10.64 9.15 13.39
CA LYS A 122 -11.66 8.11 13.16
C LYS A 122 -10.99 6.81 12.73
N LEU A 123 -11.31 5.69 13.39
CA LEU A 123 -10.91 4.35 12.96
C LEU A 123 -11.58 4.02 11.61
N VAL A 124 -10.78 3.72 10.58
CA VAL A 124 -11.29 3.48 9.22
C VAL A 124 -11.02 2.07 8.71
N TRP A 125 -9.95 1.44 9.15
CA TRP A 125 -9.55 0.11 8.72
C TRP A 125 -8.86 -0.63 9.86
N THR A 126 -8.99 -1.96 9.86
CA THR A 126 -8.36 -2.87 10.82
C THR A 126 -7.98 -4.17 10.12
N SER A 127 -6.99 -4.89 10.64
CA SER A 127 -6.46 -6.11 10.03
C SER A 127 -7.44 -7.29 10.01
N ASP A 128 -8.51 -7.23 10.81
CA ASP A 128 -9.61 -8.21 10.84
C ASP A 128 -10.66 -7.98 9.72
N MET A 129 -10.62 -6.84 9.02
CA MET A 129 -11.49 -6.57 7.88
C MET A 129 -11.12 -7.47 6.69
N LYS A 130 -11.89 -8.54 6.52
CA LYS A 130 -11.69 -9.52 5.43
C LYS A 130 -11.77 -8.85 4.06
N ASN A 131 -10.87 -9.26 3.16
CA ASN A 131 -10.80 -8.82 1.76
C ASN A 131 -10.81 -7.29 1.59
N THR A 132 -10.33 -6.54 2.59
CA THR A 132 -10.36 -5.07 2.60
C THR A 132 -8.93 -4.53 2.67
N PHE A 133 -8.58 -3.67 1.73
CA PHE A 133 -7.24 -3.09 1.65
C PHE A 133 -7.28 -1.58 1.91
N PHE A 134 -6.35 -1.08 2.70
CA PHE A 134 -6.18 0.35 2.92
C PHE A 134 -5.08 0.92 2.03
N TYR A 135 -5.33 2.11 1.47
CA TYR A 135 -4.37 2.89 0.68
C TYR A 135 -4.31 4.31 1.20
N ALA A 136 -3.10 4.84 1.35
CA ALA A 136 -2.86 6.16 1.92
C ALA A 136 -3.33 7.31 1.01
N SER A 137 -3.26 7.13 -0.31
CA SER A 137 -3.66 8.17 -1.29
C SER A 137 -4.07 7.61 -2.65
N CYS A 138 -4.72 8.44 -3.45
CA CYS A 138 -5.08 8.14 -4.84
C CYS A 138 -4.42 9.13 -5.81
N GLY A 139 -3.45 8.65 -6.59
CA GLY A 139 -2.62 9.49 -7.47
C GLY A 139 -3.34 10.14 -8.66
N ASN A 140 -4.58 9.75 -8.96
CA ASN A 140 -5.41 10.42 -9.97
C ASN A 140 -6.65 11.09 -9.38
N MET A 141 -6.64 11.40 -8.08
CA MET A 141 -7.72 12.08 -7.37
C MET A 141 -7.23 13.34 -6.65
N CYS A 142 -8.15 14.24 -6.37
CA CYS A 142 -7.89 15.45 -5.58
C CYS A 142 -9.23 15.92 -5.00
N GLY A 143 -9.37 15.85 -3.67
CA GLY A 143 -10.69 15.92 -3.03
C GLY A 143 -11.63 14.84 -3.56
N LEU A 144 -12.83 15.24 -4.01
CA LEU A 144 -13.81 14.34 -4.65
C LEU A 144 -13.78 14.40 -6.18
N TYR A 145 -12.70 14.87 -6.78
CA TYR A 145 -12.57 14.94 -8.23
C TYR A 145 -11.51 13.97 -8.71
N ILE A 146 -11.83 13.25 -9.80
CA ILE A 146 -10.96 12.25 -10.40
C ILE A 146 -10.59 12.66 -11.82
N SER A 147 -9.35 12.37 -12.20
CA SER A 147 -8.90 12.48 -13.58
C SER A 147 -9.02 11.10 -14.21
N PRO A 148 -9.50 11.00 -15.47
CA PRO A 148 -9.31 9.76 -16.21
C PRO A 148 -7.82 9.41 -16.21
N ILE A 149 -7.53 8.12 -16.08
CA ILE A 149 -6.18 7.61 -16.31
C ILE A 149 -5.98 7.66 -17.82
N LEU A 150 -5.52 8.82 -18.30
CA LEU A 150 -4.90 8.91 -19.60
C LEU A 150 -3.53 8.27 -19.39
N GLU A 151 -3.29 7.08 -19.92
CA GLU A 151 -1.91 6.68 -20.16
C GLU A 151 -1.29 7.82 -21.00
N GLU A 152 -0.35 8.57 -20.41
CA GLU A 152 0.29 9.67 -21.14
C GLU A 152 1.02 9.10 -22.37
N PRO A 153 1.13 9.90 -23.44
CA PRO A 153 1.46 9.44 -24.78
C PRO A 153 2.80 8.71 -24.79
N GLN A 154 2.84 7.66 -25.61
CA GLN A 154 4.08 7.03 -26.07
C GLN A 154 5.06 8.15 -26.45
N PHE A 155 6.15 8.28 -25.68
CA PHE A 155 7.26 9.15 -26.04
C PHE A 155 7.67 8.83 -27.48
N LYS A 156 7.64 9.84 -28.36
CA LYS A 156 8.32 9.80 -29.66
C LYS A 156 9.82 9.80 -29.45
#